data_AF-A0A256YJA6-F1
#
_entry.id   AF-A0A256YJA6-F1
#
_cell.length_a   1.000
_cell.length_b   1.000
_cell.length_c   1.000
_cell.angle_alpha   90.00
_cell.angle_beta   90.00
_cell.angle_gamma   90.00
#
_symmetry.space_group_name_H-M   'P 1'
#
loop_
_entity.id
_entity.type
_entity.pdbx_description
1 polymer ?
#
loop_
_entity_poly.entity_id
_entity_poly.type
_entity_poly.pdbx_seq_one_letter_code
_entity_poly.pdbx_strand_id
1 'polypeptide(L)' 'MIIRLKIVGCLDIVVEDQDYMEVLRGFIDILTSCPGEARVFIHELTRGEKELVDNKLLFSSRLEDILNHMLQQRDQP' A
#
# COMPACT_ATOMS: atom_id res chain seq x y z
N MET A 1 11.71 0.72 8.96
CA MET A 1 11.50 0.08 7.64
C MET A 1 10.91 1.12 6.70
N ILE A 2 11.52 1.32 5.54
CA ILE A 2 10.96 2.20 4.50
C ILE A 2 10.23 1.32 3.51
N ILE A 3 8.99 1.67 3.18
CA ILE A 3 8.20 0.95 2.19
C ILE A 3 7.63 1.90 1.14
N ARG A 4 7.44 1.40 -0.06
CA ARG A 4 6.72 2.05 -1.15
C ARG A 4 5.41 1.34 -1.37
N LEU A 5 4.32 2.09 -1.26
CA LEU A 5 2.96 1.65 -1.54
C LEU A 5 2.56 2.19 -2.91
N LYS A 6 2.44 1.28 -3.88
CA LYS A 6 2.17 1.62 -5.28
C LYS A 6 0.89 0.97 -5.77
N ILE A 7 -0.01 1.78 -6.29
CA ILE A 7 -1.25 1.42 -6.94
C ILE A 7 -1.20 2.03 -8.32
N VAL A 8 -0.98 1.18 -9.33
CA VAL A 8 -0.69 1.62 -10.70
C VAL A 8 -1.81 2.53 -11.20
N GLY A 9 -1.46 3.77 -11.54
CA GLY A 9 -2.41 4.77 -12.04
C GLY A 9 -3.29 5.44 -10.98
N CYS A 10 -3.04 5.21 -9.67
CA CYS A 10 -3.83 5.82 -8.60
C CYS A 10 -2.99 6.44 -7.47
N LEU A 11 -2.06 5.68 -6.88
CA LEU A 11 -1.30 6.12 -5.71
C LEU A 11 0.14 5.63 -5.80
N ASP A 12 1.10 6.47 -5.46
CA ASP A 12 2.50 6.08 -5.33
C ASP A 12 3.13 6.89 -4.19
N ILE A 13 3.28 6.24 -3.04
CA ILE A 13 3.75 6.88 -1.81
C ILE A 13 4.88 6.08 -1.19
N VAL A 14 5.77 6.80 -0.51
CA VAL A 14 6.84 6.23 0.31
C VAL A 14 6.58 6.63 1.75
N VAL A 15 6.63 5.64 2.64
CA VAL A 15 6.43 5.82 4.08
C VAL A 15 7.57 5.15 4.84
N GLU A 16 7.99 5.77 5.93
CA GLU A 16 9.08 5.31 6.80
C GLU A 16 8.50 5.04 8.19
N ASP A 17 8.80 3.85 8.73
CA ASP A 17 8.43 3.41 10.08
C ASP A 17 6.91 3.42 10.38
N GLN A 18 6.08 3.20 9.36
CA GLN A 18 4.63 3.03 9.51
C GLN A 18 4.18 1.64 9.09
N ASP A 19 3.15 1.13 9.75
CA ASP A 19 2.46 -0.09 9.32
C ASP A 19 1.70 0.19 8.01
N TYR A 20 1.93 -0.66 7.00
CA TYR A 20 1.35 -0.46 5.68
C TYR A 20 -0.18 -0.53 5.67
N MET A 21 -0.80 -1.27 6.60
CA MET A 21 -2.25 -1.34 6.76
C MET A 21 -2.82 -0.05 7.34
N GLU A 22 -2.13 0.58 8.29
CA GLU A 22 -2.53 1.89 8.82
C GLU A 22 -2.47 2.96 7.73
N VAL A 23 -1.42 2.93 6.92
CA VAL A 23 -1.26 3.80 5.75
C VAL A 23 -2.41 3.57 4.78
N LEU A 24 -2.66 2.33 4.36
CA LEU A 24 -3.78 2.00 3.47
C LEU A 24 -5.14 2.47 4.03
N ARG A 25 -5.38 2.33 5.33
CA ARG A 25 -6.59 2.84 5.99
C ARG A 25 -6.69 4.37 5.95
N GLY A 26 -5.59 5.09 6.14
CA GLY A 26 -5.54 6.54 6.03
C GLY A 26 -5.84 7.05 4.61
N PHE A 27 -5.59 6.22 3.59
CA PHE A 27 -5.86 6.53 2.19
C PHE A 27 -7.17 5.91 1.65
N ILE A 28 -8.03 5.32 2.50
CA ILE A 28 -9.16 4.50 2.04
C ILE A 28 -10.13 5.24 1.09
N ASP A 29 -10.35 6.54 1.27
CA ASP A 29 -11.19 7.35 0.38
C ASP A 29 -10.59 7.48 -1.03
N ILE A 30 -9.26 7.55 -1.13
CA ILE A 30 -8.55 7.54 -2.41
C ILE A 30 -8.59 6.14 -3.02
N LEU A 31 -8.35 5.11 -2.20
CA LEU A 31 -8.36 3.71 -2.63
C LEU A 31 -9.71 3.29 -3.22
N THR A 32 -10.82 3.70 -2.60
CA THR A 32 -12.16 3.42 -3.10
C THR A 32 -12.50 4.14 -4.41
N SER A 33 -11.75 5.20 -4.74
CA SER A 33 -11.88 5.95 -6.00
C SER A 33 -10.97 5.40 -7.12
N CYS A 34 -10.03 4.52 -6.81
CA CYS A 34 -9.19 3.88 -7.81
C CYS A 34 -9.99 2.88 -8.66
N PRO A 35 -9.52 2.54 -9.88
CA PRO A 35 -10.09 1.44 -10.65
C PRO A 35 -10.10 0.13 -9.83
N GLY A 36 -11.23 -0.58 -9.79
CA GLY A 36 -11.37 -1.80 -8.97
C GLY A 36 -10.40 -2.93 -9.36
N GLU A 37 -9.97 -2.94 -10.61
CA GLU A 37 -8.96 -3.85 -11.15
C GLU A 37 -7.51 -3.44 -10.83
N ALA A 38 -7.30 -2.32 -10.15
CA ALA A 38 -5.98 -1.86 -9.77
C ALA A 38 -5.27 -2.89 -8.88
N ARG A 39 -3.95 -3.00 -9.07
CA ARG A 39 -3.07 -3.81 -8.22
C ARG A 39 -2.31 -2.92 -7.27
N VAL A 40 -2.24 -3.36 -6.03
CA VAL A 40 -1.42 -2.76 -4.98
C VAL A 40 -0.14 -3.56 -4.86
N PHE A 41 0.98 -2.86 -4.81
CA PHE A 41 2.31 -3.39 -4.60
C PHE A 41 2.93 -2.68 -3.42
N ILE A 42 3.49 -3.44 -2.49
CA ILE A 42 4.23 -2.93 -1.35
C ILE A 42 5.65 -3.43 -1.47
N HIS A 43 6.58 -2.51 -1.68
CA HIS A 43 8.00 -2.80 -1.75
C HIS A 43 8.69 -2.32 -0.49
N GLU A 44 9.63 -3.09 0.01
CA GLU A 44 10.64 -2.62 0.94
C GLU A 44 11.67 -1.81 0.16
N LEU A 45 11.99 -0.63 0.69
CA LEU A 45 13.04 0.22 0.18
C LEU A 45 14.22 0.21 1.14
N THR A 46 15.43 0.24 0.58
CA THR A 46 16.66 0.51 1.33
C THR A 46 17.16 1.91 1.01
N ARG A 47 17.70 2.59 2.02
CA ARG A 47 18.32 3.89 1.84
C ARG A 47 19.74 3.67 1.30
N GLY A 48 19.94 3.91 0.01
CA GLY A 48 21.26 3.96 -0.60
C GLY A 48 21.95 5.29 -0.30
N GLU A 49 23.19 5.45 -0.78
CA GLU A 49 23.98 6.67 -0.55
C GLU A 49 23.34 7.94 -1.13
N LYS A 50 22.55 7.81 -2.20
CA LYS A 50 21.98 8.95 -2.95
C LYS A 50 20.47 8.88 -3.17
N GLU A 51 19.87 7.70 -3.07
CA GLU A 51 18.46 7.48 -3.39
C GLU A 51 17.87 6.30 -2.60
N LEU A 52 16.55 6.22 -2.60
CA LEU A 52 15.83 5.05 -2.13
C LEU A 52 15.81 4.01 -3.24
N VAL A 53 16.22 2.78 -2.92
CA VAL A 53 16.31 1.68 -3.87
C VAL A 53 15.25 0.64 -3.50
N ASP A 54 14.49 0.19 -4.50
CA ASP A 54 13.59 -0.96 -4.34
C ASP A 54 14.41 -2.21 -4.00
N ASN A 55 14.27 -2.70 -2.77
CA ASN A 55 15.02 -3.85 -2.26
C ASN A 55 14.27 -5.16 -2.53
N LYS A 56 12.99 -5.20 -2.16
CA LYS A 56 12.20 -6.43 -2.19
C LYS A 56 10.70 -6.14 -2.31
N LEU A 57 9.99 -6.91 -3.13
CA LEU A 57 8.52 -6.93 -3.08
C LEU A 57 8.07 -7.68 -1.81
N LEU A 58 7.38 -6.99 -0.91
CA LEU A 58 6.82 -7.57 0.32
C LEU A 58 5.43 -8.16 0.09
N PHE A 59 4.60 -7.44 -0.67
CA PHE A 59 3.20 -7.81 -0.86
C PHE A 59 2.68 -7.33 -2.21
N SER A 60 1.82 -8.13 -2.83
CA SER A 60 1.05 -7.71 -4.00
C SER A 60 -0.33 -8.34 -3.97
N SER A 61 -1.36 -7.53 -4.18
CA SER A 61 -2.74 -8.01 -4.26
C SER A 61 -3.59 -7.12 -5.15
N ARG A 62 -4.80 -7.58 -5.48
CA ARG A 62 -5.81 -6.71 -6.09
C ARG A 62 -6.32 -5.74 -5.04
N LEU A 63 -6.61 -4.52 -5.47
CA LEU A 63 -7.13 -3.49 -4.59
C LEU A 63 -8.48 -3.91 -3.98
N GLU A 64 -9.33 -4.54 -4.77
CA GLU A 64 -10.62 -5.09 -4.31
C GLU A 64 -10.46 -6.05 -3.12
N ASP A 65 -9.46 -6.94 -3.16
CA ASP A 65 -9.22 -7.90 -2.07
C ASP A 65 -8.80 -7.17 -0.77
N ILE A 66 -7.99 -6.12 -0.89
CA ILE A 66 -7.54 -5.31 0.25
C ILE A 66 -8.71 -4.50 0.81
N LEU A 67 -9.50 -3.86 -0.05
CA LEU A 67 -10.69 -3.12 0.37
C LEU A 67 -11.68 -4.04 1.09
N ASN A 68 -11.96 -5.22 0.53
CA ASN A 68 -12.82 -6.22 1.16
C ASN A 68 -12.28 -6.68 2.52
N HIS A 69 -10.97 -6.92 2.62
CA HIS A 69 -10.33 -7.29 3.88
C HIS A 69 -10.44 -6.17 4.93
N MET A 70 -10.21 -4.92 4.54
CA MET A 70 -10.32 -3.76 5.44
C MET A 70 -11.76 -3.52 5.89
N LEU A 71 -12.74 -3.73 5.02
CA LEU A 71 -14.16 -3.60 5.35
C LEU A 71 -14.61 -4.71 6.31
N GLN A 72 -14.20 -5.96 6.08
CA GLN A 72 -14.54 -7.09 6.95
C GLN A 72 -13.95 -6.96 8.37
N GLN A 73 -12.77 -6.35 8.51
CA GLN A 73 -12.17 -6.09 9.82
C GLN A 73 -12.86 -4.94 10.59
N ARG A 74 -13.72 -4.15 9.94
CA ARG A 74 -14.46 -3.07 10.59
C ARG A 74 -15.64 -3.56 11.43
N ASP A 75 -16.11 -4.79 11.14
CA ASP A 75 -17.27 -5.44 11.78
C ASP A 75 -16.88 -6.48 12.85
N GLN A 76 -15.59 -6.64 13.17
CA GLN A 76 -15.16 -7.49 14.29
C GLN A 76 -14.99 -6.65 15.58
N PRO A 77 -15.71 -7.01 16.67
CA PRO A 77 -15.73 -6.26 17.92
C PRO A 77 -14.41 -6.29 18.71
#